data_AF-A0A4R6QCZ2-F1
#
_entry.id   AF-A0A4R6QCZ2-F1
#
_cell.length_a   1.000
_cell.length_b   1.000
_cell.length_c   1.000
_cell.angle_alpha   90.00
_cell.angle_beta   90.00
_cell.angle_gamma   90.00
#
_symmetry.space_group_name_H-M   'P 1'
#
loop_
_entity.id
_entity.type
_entity.pdbx_description
1 polymer ?
#
loop_
_entity_poly.entity_id
_entity_poly.type
_entity_poly.pdbx_seq_one_letter_code
_entity_poly.pdbx_strand_id
1 'polypeptide(L)'
;MKKIVLLILCLSFSGFAQQKSKTKTKPKTNIPLIKDKPKTTVPILTDTDELMEIKSNEPNPNDLLDIKVAIPKPKIPNAGQSISNEIGLNGEFTFNKKIGFSVNAPEGDLVSYFYFNTKNGYAMLDWKGIKAMLSENPEGEMTQIKNANNDFYQYIKSSEGNFVMKAGSGQSMVVHDIQTEILSKEFFKTFKKTGNKMGKVGGNKYPRVEYSGTFEGKKMFIWLSNPEDVLLDTKFTHSLSGYWGLGFIASPSGTTYMITGIVGDGASIFMNYIENANVSFSGKGYKPVGEMTGGNAGAFSQTSDIQDLPFVDQVNNADATANYYDMMISLVNQSIAEHQSGLNEAQKNNDATAIKRHNCLITCTKNEKTRLEKVKEEHIKIINQYKNDDEKRDEKINQLMETQGMSKPCNC
;
A
#
# COMPACT_ATOMS: atom_id res chain seq x y z
N MET A 1 -6.84 -1.48 -35.06
CA MET A 1 -5.76 -1.12 -34.12
C MET A 1 -6.39 -0.75 -32.79
N LYS A 2 -6.38 -1.68 -31.83
CA LYS A 2 -7.03 -1.52 -30.52
C LYS A 2 -6.01 -0.89 -29.56
N LYS A 3 -6.38 0.20 -28.90
CA LYS A 3 -5.57 0.90 -27.90
C LYS A 3 -5.45 0.04 -26.64
N ILE A 4 -4.22 -0.28 -26.25
CA ILE A 4 -3.89 -0.92 -24.98
C ILE A 4 -3.89 0.19 -23.92
N VAL A 5 -4.77 0.07 -22.93
CA VAL A 5 -4.84 0.96 -21.77
C VAL A 5 -3.92 0.37 -20.71
N LEU A 6 -2.74 0.97 -20.54
CA LEU A 6 -1.79 0.62 -19.50
C LEU A 6 -2.33 1.16 -18.15
N LEU A 7 -2.92 0.29 -17.35
CA LEU A 7 -3.50 0.65 -16.06
C LEU A 7 -2.39 0.71 -14.98
N ILE A 8 -1.83 1.90 -14.76
CA ILE A 8 -0.92 2.17 -13.64
C ILE A 8 -1.77 2.60 -12.44
N LEU A 9 -2.01 1.67 -11.51
CA LEU A 9 -2.68 1.95 -10.24
C LEU A 9 -1.72 2.68 -9.29
N CYS A 10 -1.72 4.00 -9.35
CA CYS A 10 -1.25 4.86 -8.25
C CYS A 10 -2.46 5.25 -7.39
N LEU A 11 -2.73 4.51 -6.31
CA LEU A 11 -3.69 4.91 -5.29
C LEU A 11 -2.94 5.53 -4.11
N SER A 12 -2.79 6.85 -4.14
CA SER A 12 -2.37 7.66 -2.99
C SER A 12 -3.61 8.07 -2.19
N PHE A 13 -3.91 7.34 -1.11
CA PHE A 13 -4.93 7.77 -0.15
C PHE A 13 -4.30 8.79 0.80
N SER A 14 -4.57 10.08 0.57
CA SER A 14 -4.37 11.12 1.58
C SER A 14 -5.65 11.94 1.79
N GLY A 15 -6.50 11.37 2.64
CA GLY A 15 -7.28 12.07 3.67
C GLY A 15 -8.67 12.52 3.28
N PHE A 16 -9.68 12.11 4.06
CA PHE A 16 -10.90 12.92 4.30
C PHE A 16 -11.63 12.55 5.60
N ALA A 17 -12.20 13.60 6.21
CA ALA A 17 -12.94 13.58 7.47
C ALA A 17 -14.44 13.31 7.28
N GLN A 18 -15.03 12.71 8.32
CA GLN A 18 -16.41 12.28 8.46
C GLN A 18 -17.48 13.39 8.32
N GLN A 19 -18.64 13.03 7.74
CA GLN A 19 -19.92 13.64 8.13
C GLN A 19 -21.03 12.60 8.30
N LYS A 20 -21.65 12.61 9.49
CA LYS A 20 -22.82 11.79 9.87
C LYS A 20 -24.03 12.19 9.03
N SER A 21 -24.63 11.26 8.29
CA SER A 21 -25.92 11.51 7.63
C SER A 21 -27.07 11.50 8.66
N LYS A 22 -27.84 12.59 8.68
CA LYS A 22 -29.17 12.63 9.29
C LYS A 22 -30.17 12.03 8.30
N THR A 23 -30.99 11.11 8.81
CA THR A 23 -32.16 10.52 8.17
C THR A 23 -33.04 11.59 7.52
N LYS A 24 -33.25 11.51 6.20
CA LYS A 24 -34.37 12.15 5.51
C LYS A 24 -35.16 11.15 4.67
N THR A 25 -36.46 11.30 4.82
CA THR A 25 -37.64 10.61 4.30
C THR A 25 -37.57 10.26 2.81
N LYS A 26 -37.89 9.00 2.47
CA LYS A 26 -38.06 8.50 1.09
C LYS A 26 -39.28 9.16 0.40
N PRO A 27 -39.20 9.52 -0.89
CA PRO A 27 -40.37 9.76 -1.72
C PRO A 27 -41.01 8.43 -2.14
N LYS A 28 -42.34 8.38 -2.12
CA LYS A 28 -43.15 7.26 -2.62
C LYS A 28 -43.14 7.25 -4.15
N THR A 29 -42.66 6.16 -4.74
CA THR A 29 -42.87 5.85 -6.16
C THR A 29 -43.81 4.66 -6.25
N ASN A 30 -44.99 4.86 -6.82
CA ASN A 30 -45.94 3.79 -7.14
C ASN A 30 -45.44 3.04 -8.38
N ILE A 31 -44.94 1.83 -8.18
CA ILE A 31 -44.72 0.84 -9.25
C ILE A 31 -45.66 -0.33 -8.96
N PRO A 32 -46.48 -0.79 -9.92
CA PRO A 32 -47.37 -1.92 -9.69
C PRO A 32 -46.58 -3.22 -9.48
N LEU A 33 -46.87 -3.89 -8.36
CA LEU A 33 -46.26 -5.16 -7.94
C LEU A 33 -46.69 -6.28 -8.92
N ILE A 34 -45.71 -6.95 -9.54
CA ILE A 34 -45.92 -8.23 -10.21
C ILE A 34 -46.12 -9.28 -9.10
N LYS A 35 -47.25 -10.00 -9.15
CA LYS A 35 -47.56 -11.08 -8.20
C LYS A 35 -46.74 -12.33 -8.55
N ASP A 36 -45.81 -12.69 -7.68
CA ASP A 36 -45.15 -14.00 -7.74
C ASP A 36 -46.11 -15.12 -7.31
N LYS A 37 -45.97 -16.27 -7.95
CA LYS A 37 -46.72 -17.50 -7.65
C LYS A 37 -46.41 -18.00 -6.22
N PRO A 38 -47.40 -18.61 -5.53
CA PRO A 38 -47.19 -19.14 -4.18
C PRO A 38 -46.14 -20.27 -4.19
N LYS A 39 -45.18 -20.17 -3.26
CA LYS A 39 -44.21 -21.24 -2.99
C LYS A 39 -44.91 -22.44 -2.36
N THR A 40 -44.57 -23.62 -2.85
CA THR A 40 -45.00 -24.92 -2.33
C THR A 40 -44.50 -25.11 -0.89
N THR A 41 -45.43 -25.39 0.02
CA THR A 41 -45.16 -25.75 1.42
C THR A 41 -44.62 -27.18 1.50
N VAL A 42 -43.45 -27.34 2.10
CA VAL A 42 -42.90 -28.66 2.49
C VAL A 42 -43.44 -28.99 3.90
N PRO A 43 -43.85 -30.24 4.19
CA PRO A 43 -44.41 -30.60 5.48
C PRO A 43 -43.36 -30.47 6.59
N ILE A 44 -43.77 -29.82 7.69
CA ILE A 44 -43.03 -29.83 8.95
C ILE A 44 -43.31 -31.18 9.61
N LEU A 45 -42.27 -31.99 9.81
CA LEU A 45 -42.31 -33.16 10.69
C LEU A 45 -42.35 -32.66 12.14
N THR A 46 -43.46 -32.94 12.82
CA THR A 46 -43.61 -32.77 14.27
C THR A 46 -43.40 -34.13 14.93
N ASP A 47 -42.19 -34.40 15.40
CA ASP A 47 -41.95 -35.45 16.37
C ASP A 47 -41.78 -34.78 17.74
N THR A 48 -42.89 -34.76 18.47
CA THR A 48 -42.90 -34.70 19.93
C THR A 48 -42.47 -36.07 20.43
N ASP A 49 -41.30 -36.16 21.06
CA ASP A 49 -41.03 -37.08 22.17
C ASP A 49 -39.72 -36.67 22.87
N GLU A 50 -39.83 -36.44 24.18
CA GLU A 50 -38.79 -36.39 25.22
C GLU A 50 -37.45 -35.70 24.90
N LEU A 51 -37.43 -34.37 24.91
CA LEU A 51 -36.20 -33.61 25.17
C LEU A 51 -35.99 -33.49 26.68
N MET A 52 -35.07 -34.29 27.21
CA MET A 52 -34.43 -34.01 28.49
C MET A 52 -33.92 -32.56 28.48
N GLU A 53 -34.24 -31.78 29.51
CA GLU A 53 -33.60 -30.49 29.80
C GLU A 53 -32.09 -30.71 30.03
N ILE A 54 -31.32 -30.75 28.95
CA ILE A 54 -29.90 -30.45 29.04
C ILE A 54 -29.84 -28.95 29.28
N LYS A 55 -29.62 -28.56 30.54
CA LYS A 55 -29.12 -27.23 30.87
C LYS A 55 -27.84 -27.05 30.06
N SER A 56 -27.93 -26.36 28.93
CA SER A 56 -26.74 -25.95 28.19
C SER A 56 -26.04 -24.92 29.06
N ASN A 57 -25.03 -25.38 29.78
CA ASN A 57 -23.96 -24.50 30.22
C ASN A 57 -23.23 -24.05 28.95
N GLU A 58 -23.82 -23.11 28.21
CA GLU A 58 -23.08 -22.36 27.21
C GLU A 58 -21.94 -21.67 27.96
N PRO A 59 -20.67 -21.95 27.61
CA PRO A 59 -19.54 -21.31 28.27
C PRO A 59 -19.66 -19.80 28.07
N ASN A 60 -19.47 -19.04 29.13
CA ASN A 60 -19.32 -17.60 29.05
C ASN A 60 -18.23 -17.31 27.99
N PRO A 61 -18.46 -16.46 26.97
CA PRO A 61 -17.45 -16.16 25.96
C PRO A 61 -16.16 -15.54 26.53
N ASN A 62 -16.18 -15.11 27.80
CA ASN A 62 -14.99 -14.72 28.55
C ASN A 62 -14.14 -15.92 29.07
N ASP A 63 -14.72 -17.12 29.23
CA ASP A 63 -14.01 -18.33 29.71
C ASP A 63 -13.19 -19.02 28.60
N LEU A 64 -13.44 -18.69 27.33
CA LEU A 64 -12.64 -19.17 26.17
C LEU A 64 -11.32 -18.41 25.97
N LEU A 65 -11.05 -17.41 26.82
CA LEU A 65 -9.77 -16.67 26.83
C LEU A 65 -8.64 -17.43 27.55
N ASP A 66 -8.95 -18.51 28.26
CA ASP A 66 -7.98 -19.22 29.13
C ASP A 66 -7.41 -20.53 28.56
N ILE A 67 -7.80 -20.94 27.34
CA ILE A 67 -7.05 -21.99 26.63
C ILE A 67 -5.74 -21.38 26.10
N LYS A 68 -4.77 -21.24 27.01
CA LYS A 68 -3.38 -20.92 26.71
C LYS A 68 -2.73 -22.14 26.05
N VAL A 69 -2.93 -22.31 24.74
CA VAL A 69 -1.93 -23.03 23.97
C VAL A 69 -0.67 -22.18 24.03
N ALA A 70 0.23 -22.51 24.96
CA ALA A 70 1.48 -21.83 25.13
C ALA A 70 2.39 -22.19 23.94
N ILE A 71 2.28 -21.43 22.85
CA ILE A 71 3.29 -21.46 21.79
C ILE A 71 4.60 -21.05 22.47
N PRO A 72 5.64 -21.92 22.47
CA PRO A 72 6.91 -21.59 23.10
C PRO A 72 7.48 -20.34 22.44
N LYS A 73 7.62 -19.27 23.22
CA LYS A 73 8.24 -18.05 22.71
C LYS A 73 9.71 -18.33 22.39
N PRO A 74 10.25 -17.85 21.26
CA PRO A 74 11.66 -17.97 20.96
C PRO A 74 12.47 -17.36 22.11
N LYS A 75 13.54 -18.04 22.53
CA LYS A 75 14.50 -17.48 23.51
C LYS A 75 15.59 -16.64 22.85
N ILE A 76 15.81 -16.86 21.55
CA ILE A 76 16.82 -16.19 20.73
C ILE A 76 16.07 -15.50 19.59
N PRO A 77 16.44 -14.25 19.23
CA PRO A 77 15.85 -13.58 18.09
C PRO A 77 15.91 -14.43 16.82
N ASN A 78 14.84 -14.42 16.03
CA ASN A 78 14.71 -15.20 14.80
C ASN A 78 14.13 -14.37 13.64
N ALA A 79 14.06 -13.05 13.81
CA ALA A 79 13.49 -12.10 12.86
C ALA A 79 14.33 -10.82 12.80
N GLY A 80 14.42 -10.21 11.61
CA GLY A 80 15.07 -8.91 11.38
C GLY A 80 16.59 -8.93 11.18
N GLN A 81 17.22 -10.10 11.20
CA GLN A 81 18.68 -10.25 11.11
C GLN A 81 19.26 -9.98 9.72
N SER A 82 18.42 -10.01 8.68
CA SER A 82 18.84 -9.90 7.28
C SER A 82 18.20 -8.72 6.58
N ILE A 83 17.82 -7.69 7.35
CA ILE A 83 17.15 -6.49 6.83
C ILE A 83 18.04 -5.67 5.88
N SER A 84 19.36 -5.73 6.10
CA SER A 84 20.38 -5.06 5.29
C SER A 84 20.72 -5.78 3.98
N ASN A 85 20.15 -6.96 3.75
CA ASN A 85 20.41 -7.68 2.51
C ASN A 85 19.58 -7.04 1.41
N GLU A 86 20.24 -6.35 0.49
CA GLU A 86 19.60 -5.83 -0.71
C GLU A 86 19.51 -6.93 -1.77
N ILE A 87 18.30 -7.09 -2.31
CA ILE A 87 18.04 -7.99 -3.43
C ILE A 87 17.51 -7.12 -4.57
N GLY A 88 18.23 -7.14 -5.69
CA GLY A 88 17.83 -6.42 -6.91
C GLY A 88 16.62 -7.03 -7.61
N LEU A 89 16.23 -6.42 -8.73
CA LEU A 89 15.03 -6.76 -9.50
C LEU A 89 14.99 -8.21 -10.02
N ASN A 90 16.15 -8.85 -10.21
CA ASN A 90 16.26 -10.23 -10.69
C ASN A 90 16.43 -11.26 -9.55
N GLY A 91 16.12 -10.83 -8.32
CA GLY A 91 16.36 -11.59 -7.12
C GLY A 91 15.46 -12.80 -6.89
N GLU A 92 15.89 -13.66 -5.97
CA GLU A 92 15.09 -14.74 -5.41
C GLU A 92 14.52 -14.30 -4.07
N PHE A 93 13.20 -14.27 -3.97
CA PHE A 93 12.47 -13.89 -2.77
C PHE A 93 11.85 -15.13 -2.16
N THR A 94 11.90 -15.24 -0.84
CA THR A 94 11.25 -16.31 -0.07
C THR A 94 10.39 -15.68 1.01
N PHE A 95 9.30 -16.34 1.39
CA PHE A 95 8.33 -15.85 2.36
C PHE A 95 7.89 -16.99 3.28
N ASN A 96 7.92 -16.73 4.59
CA ASN A 96 7.66 -17.73 5.63
C ASN A 96 6.31 -17.54 6.34
N LYS A 97 5.59 -16.45 6.05
CA LYS A 97 4.26 -16.17 6.58
C LYS A 97 3.31 -15.74 5.46
N LYS A 98 2.03 -16.02 5.63
CA LYS A 98 0.92 -15.46 4.84
C LYS A 98 -0.02 -14.74 5.79
N ILE A 99 -0.29 -13.48 5.51
CA ILE A 99 -1.09 -12.59 6.36
C ILE A 99 -2.33 -12.19 5.57
N GLY A 100 -3.50 -12.66 6.01
CA GLY A 100 -4.79 -12.21 5.49
C GLY A 100 -5.24 -10.95 6.20
N PHE A 101 -5.87 -10.03 5.48
CA PHE A 101 -6.31 -8.74 6.02
C PHE A 101 -7.61 -8.26 5.38
N SER A 102 -8.28 -7.35 6.08
CA SER A 102 -9.38 -6.53 5.59
C SER A 102 -9.07 -5.07 5.81
N VAL A 103 -9.41 -4.22 4.84
CA VAL A 103 -9.45 -2.77 5.01
C VAL A 103 -10.88 -2.31 4.80
N ASN A 104 -11.40 -1.53 5.73
CA ASN A 104 -12.67 -0.82 5.57
C ASN A 104 -12.32 0.67 5.58
N ALA A 105 -12.64 1.35 4.49
CA ALA A 105 -12.39 2.78 4.30
C ALA A 105 -13.61 3.42 3.62
N PRO A 106 -13.76 4.76 3.66
CA PRO A 106 -14.86 5.44 2.99
C PRO A 106 -14.99 5.13 1.49
N GLU A 107 -13.87 4.83 0.84
CA GLU A 107 -13.78 4.52 -0.59
C GLU A 107 -14.17 3.07 -0.92
N GLY A 108 -14.23 2.20 0.09
CA GLY A 108 -14.68 0.83 -0.05
C GLY A 108 -14.03 -0.14 0.94
N ASP A 109 -14.60 -1.33 0.95
CA ASP A 109 -14.08 -2.46 1.72
C ASP A 109 -13.27 -3.37 0.79
N LEU A 110 -12.12 -3.82 1.25
CA LEU A 110 -11.26 -4.76 0.54
C LEU A 110 -10.77 -5.86 1.46
N VAL A 111 -10.64 -7.07 0.92
CA VAL A 111 -10.16 -8.24 1.65
C VAL A 111 -9.14 -8.94 0.77
N SER A 112 -7.94 -9.19 1.31
CA SER A 112 -6.87 -9.82 0.58
C SER A 112 -5.85 -10.46 1.53
N TYR A 113 -4.70 -10.86 1.01
CA TYR A 113 -3.58 -11.36 1.76
C TYR A 113 -2.26 -10.91 1.12
N PHE A 114 -1.20 -10.91 1.90
CA PHE A 114 0.18 -10.81 1.39
C PHE A 114 1.05 -11.88 2.04
N TYR A 115 2.16 -12.21 1.38
CA TYR A 115 3.21 -13.05 1.92
C TYR A 115 4.25 -12.17 2.62
N PHE A 116 4.83 -12.66 3.72
CA PHE A 116 5.78 -11.91 4.52
C PHE A 116 6.97 -12.78 4.91
N ASN A 117 8.16 -12.21 4.89
CA ASN A 117 9.38 -12.84 5.37
C ASN A 117 9.85 -12.16 6.66
N THR A 118 9.68 -12.84 7.79
CA THR A 118 10.05 -12.27 9.09
C THR A 118 11.56 -12.15 9.30
N LYS A 119 12.40 -12.82 8.50
CA LYS A 119 13.87 -12.74 8.64
C LYS A 119 14.46 -11.47 8.05
N ASN A 120 13.95 -11.03 6.90
CA ASN A 120 14.49 -9.90 6.14
C ASN A 120 13.48 -8.77 5.90
N GLY A 121 12.21 -8.93 6.27
CA GLY A 121 11.19 -7.89 6.16
C GLY A 121 10.53 -7.75 4.79
N TYR A 122 10.80 -8.65 3.84
CA TYR A 122 10.15 -8.58 2.53
C TYR A 122 8.68 -8.94 2.62
N ALA A 123 7.86 -8.24 1.83
CA ALA A 123 6.44 -8.53 1.69
C ALA A 123 6.08 -8.67 0.20
N MET A 124 5.16 -9.58 -0.13
CA MET A 124 4.70 -9.79 -1.50
C MET A 124 3.19 -9.85 -1.58
N LEU A 125 2.61 -9.06 -2.46
CA LEU A 125 1.27 -9.26 -3.00
C LEU A 125 1.41 -10.01 -4.32
N ASP A 126 1.03 -11.28 -4.34
CA ASP A 126 0.95 -12.04 -5.59
C ASP A 126 -0.28 -11.63 -6.40
N TRP A 127 -0.37 -12.13 -7.63
CA TRP A 127 -1.50 -11.81 -8.51
C TRP A 127 -2.86 -12.13 -7.89
N LYS A 128 -2.98 -13.23 -7.15
CA LYS A 128 -4.23 -13.60 -6.49
C LYS A 128 -4.59 -12.62 -5.37
N GLY A 129 -3.62 -12.18 -4.57
CA GLY A 129 -3.80 -11.13 -3.57
C GLY A 129 -4.20 -9.80 -4.21
N ILE A 130 -3.52 -9.38 -5.27
CA ILE A 130 -3.87 -8.13 -6.00
C ILE A 130 -5.27 -8.23 -6.57
N LYS A 131 -5.59 -9.31 -7.28
CA LYS A 131 -6.89 -9.54 -7.91
C LYS A 131 -8.04 -9.52 -6.90
N ALA A 132 -7.84 -10.00 -5.68
CA ALA A 132 -8.85 -9.95 -4.62
C ALA A 132 -9.22 -8.51 -4.19
N MET A 133 -8.36 -7.53 -4.49
CA MET A 133 -8.59 -6.11 -4.18
C MET A 133 -9.16 -5.30 -5.36
N LEU A 134 -9.26 -5.90 -6.55
CA LEU A 134 -9.70 -5.19 -7.76
C LEU A 134 -11.17 -5.52 -8.06
N SER A 135 -11.94 -4.51 -8.44
CA SER A 135 -13.30 -4.67 -8.95
C SER A 135 -13.33 -5.21 -10.37
N GLU A 136 -12.27 -4.97 -11.14
CA GLU A 136 -12.09 -5.41 -12.51
C GLU A 136 -10.99 -6.46 -12.62
N ASN A 137 -11.02 -7.27 -13.69
CA ASN A 137 -9.98 -8.23 -14.00
C ASN A 137 -9.02 -7.61 -15.01
N PRO A 138 -7.88 -7.01 -14.59
CA PRO A 138 -6.93 -6.52 -15.57
C PRO A 138 -6.32 -7.67 -16.36
N GLU A 139 -5.91 -7.36 -17.59
CA GLU A 139 -5.16 -8.29 -18.43
C GLU A 139 -3.74 -8.45 -17.88
N GLY A 140 -3.28 -9.69 -17.80
CA GLY A 140 -1.94 -10.05 -17.29
C GLY A 140 -1.93 -10.53 -15.83
N GLU A 141 -0.74 -10.85 -15.34
CA GLU A 141 -0.48 -11.15 -13.92
C GLU A 141 0.41 -10.07 -13.34
N MET A 142 0.07 -9.59 -12.15
CA MET A 142 0.88 -8.62 -11.43
C MET A 142 1.33 -9.20 -10.09
N THR A 143 2.60 -9.01 -9.75
CA THR A 143 3.14 -9.29 -8.41
C THR A 143 3.86 -8.05 -7.93
N GLN A 144 3.55 -7.61 -6.71
CA GLN A 144 4.27 -6.54 -6.05
C GLN A 144 5.12 -7.12 -4.92
N ILE A 145 6.37 -6.67 -4.82
CA ILE A 145 7.27 -7.00 -3.72
C ILE A 145 7.77 -5.72 -3.09
N LYS A 146 7.57 -5.61 -1.79
CA LYS A 146 8.15 -4.57 -0.94
C LYS A 146 9.38 -5.15 -0.25
N ASN A 147 10.54 -4.51 -0.38
CA ASN A 147 11.73 -4.89 0.38
C ASN A 147 11.78 -4.19 1.76
N ALA A 148 12.81 -4.49 2.54
CA ALA A 148 13.00 -3.93 3.86
C ALA A 148 13.33 -2.42 3.87
N ASN A 149 13.89 -1.91 2.77
CA ASN A 149 14.18 -0.50 2.54
C ASN A 149 12.96 0.28 2.02
N ASN A 150 11.77 -0.32 2.02
CA ASN A 150 10.56 0.24 1.43
C ASN A 150 10.66 0.51 -0.09
N ASP A 151 11.56 -0.16 -0.81
CA ASP A 151 11.47 -0.20 -2.27
C ASP A 151 10.32 -1.10 -2.69
N PHE A 152 9.61 -0.68 -3.73
CA PHE A 152 8.54 -1.46 -4.34
C PHE A 152 8.95 -1.92 -5.72
N TYR A 153 8.97 -3.24 -5.91
CA TYR A 153 9.15 -3.87 -7.20
C TYR A 153 7.81 -4.37 -7.71
N GLN A 154 7.44 -3.98 -8.92
CA GLN A 154 6.23 -4.43 -9.58
C GLN A 154 6.61 -5.26 -10.79
N TYR A 155 6.27 -6.54 -10.72
CA TYR A 155 6.47 -7.55 -11.74
C TYR A 155 5.16 -7.76 -12.49
N ILE A 156 5.20 -7.69 -13.82
CA ILE A 156 4.03 -7.78 -14.69
C ILE A 156 4.32 -8.87 -15.72
N LYS A 157 3.45 -9.86 -15.84
CA LYS A 157 3.42 -10.77 -16.98
C LYS A 157 2.29 -10.39 -17.90
N SER A 158 2.60 -10.23 -19.18
CA SER A 158 1.65 -9.87 -20.23
C SER A 158 1.90 -10.71 -21.48
N SER A 159 1.03 -10.57 -22.48
CA SER A 159 1.25 -11.14 -23.82
C SER A 159 2.50 -10.58 -24.52
N GLU A 160 2.96 -9.39 -24.11
CA GLU A 160 4.15 -8.72 -24.65
C GLU A 160 5.45 -9.15 -23.97
N GLY A 161 5.36 -9.83 -22.81
CA GLY A 161 6.50 -10.32 -22.05
C GLY A 161 6.37 -10.14 -20.54
N ASN A 162 7.48 -10.40 -19.84
CA ASN A 162 7.62 -10.29 -18.40
C ASN A 162 8.43 -9.04 -18.07
N PHE A 163 7.84 -8.10 -17.34
CA PHE A 163 8.43 -6.80 -17.05
C PHE A 163 8.50 -6.49 -15.57
N VAL A 164 9.54 -5.78 -15.16
CA VAL A 164 9.72 -5.32 -13.79
C VAL A 164 9.96 -3.81 -13.76
N MET A 165 9.37 -3.13 -12.80
CA MET A 165 9.69 -1.74 -12.50
C MET A 165 9.94 -1.57 -11.01
N LYS A 166 10.86 -0.67 -10.66
CA LYS A 166 11.04 -0.18 -9.29
C LYS A 166 10.19 1.08 -9.13
N ALA A 167 9.09 1.02 -8.40
CA ALA A 167 8.41 2.21 -7.92
C ALA A 167 9.24 2.78 -6.76
N GLY A 168 9.48 4.10 -6.78
CA GLY A 168 10.46 4.77 -5.91
C GLY A 168 10.32 4.44 -4.41
N SER A 169 11.46 4.41 -3.73
CA SER A 169 11.56 4.28 -2.27
C SER A 169 10.74 5.39 -1.59
N GLY A 170 9.89 5.03 -0.62
CA GLY A 170 9.13 6.00 0.17
C GLY A 170 7.61 6.03 -0.08
N GLN A 171 7.12 5.35 -1.12
CA GLN A 171 5.68 5.29 -1.43
C GLN A 171 4.91 4.22 -0.63
N SER A 172 5.23 4.03 0.66
CA SER A 172 4.47 3.08 1.49
C SER A 172 3.05 3.60 1.72
N MET A 173 2.05 2.84 1.26
CA MET A 173 0.66 3.29 1.09
C MET A 173 -0.08 3.76 2.36
N VAL A 174 0.37 3.47 3.58
CA VAL A 174 -0.30 4.00 4.80
C VAL A 174 0.69 4.23 5.95
N VAL A 175 1.89 3.62 5.92
CA VAL A 175 2.75 3.64 7.10
C VAL A 175 4.24 3.46 6.79
N HIS A 176 4.79 4.31 5.92
CA HIS A 176 6.25 4.43 5.77
C HIS A 176 6.92 4.57 7.16
N ASP A 177 6.24 5.26 8.05
CA ASP A 177 6.76 5.78 9.30
C ASP A 177 6.85 4.75 10.43
N ILE A 178 5.96 3.75 10.53
CA ILE A 178 6.08 2.70 11.57
C ILE A 178 7.37 1.88 11.40
N GLN A 179 7.91 1.79 10.18
CA GLN A 179 9.15 1.09 9.90
C GLN A 179 10.41 1.90 10.19
N THR A 180 10.28 3.21 10.35
CA THR A 180 11.44 4.04 10.68
C THR A 180 11.91 3.68 12.10
N GLU A 181 13.22 3.63 12.27
CA GLU A 181 13.85 3.38 13.57
C GLU A 181 13.37 4.40 14.62
N ILE A 182 13.10 5.64 14.19
CA ILE A 182 12.62 6.74 15.03
C ILE A 182 11.24 6.41 15.59
N LEU A 183 10.24 6.15 14.75
CA LEU A 183 8.88 5.90 15.22
C LEU A 183 8.70 4.55 15.89
N SER A 184 9.44 3.53 15.51
CA SER A 184 9.40 2.26 16.25
C SER A 184 9.92 2.43 17.69
N LYS A 185 10.97 3.24 17.90
CA LYS A 185 11.46 3.62 19.24
C LYS A 185 10.51 4.57 19.99
N GLU A 186 9.81 5.43 19.27
CA GLU A 186 8.88 6.40 19.84
C GLU A 186 7.46 5.89 20.02
N PHE A 187 7.07 4.80 19.37
CA PHE A 187 5.72 4.25 19.39
C PHE A 187 5.21 4.10 20.81
N PHE A 188 5.98 3.47 21.71
CA PHE A 188 5.55 3.26 23.09
C PHE A 188 5.59 4.53 23.96
N LYS A 189 6.23 5.60 23.47
CA LYS A 189 6.15 6.93 24.07
C LYS A 189 4.86 7.64 23.67
N THR A 190 4.46 7.55 22.39
CA THR A 190 3.32 8.27 21.81
C THR A 190 1.99 7.52 21.91
N PHE A 191 2.03 6.19 21.83
CA PHE A 191 0.87 5.32 21.94
C PHE A 191 0.78 4.70 23.34
N LYS A 192 -0.34 4.94 24.02
CA LYS A 192 -0.63 4.43 25.36
C LYS A 192 -1.68 3.35 25.30
N LYS A 193 -1.44 2.27 26.03
CA LYS A 193 -2.39 1.18 26.21
C LYS A 193 -3.68 1.72 26.84
N THR A 194 -4.82 1.48 26.20
CA THR A 194 -6.11 2.04 26.66
C THR A 194 -6.84 1.13 27.65
N GLY A 195 -6.47 -0.15 27.68
CA GLY A 195 -7.16 -1.19 28.46
C GLY A 195 -8.26 -1.92 27.68
N ASN A 196 -8.68 -1.38 26.52
CA ASN A 196 -9.60 -2.06 25.63
C ASN A 196 -8.96 -3.33 25.08
N LYS A 197 -9.73 -4.41 25.12
CA LYS A 197 -9.34 -5.73 24.61
C LYS A 197 -10.38 -6.19 23.63
N MET A 198 -9.93 -6.80 22.55
CA MET A 198 -10.83 -7.54 21.66
C MET A 198 -10.42 -9.01 21.72
N GLY A 199 -11.40 -9.85 22.05
CA GLY A 199 -11.25 -11.30 22.04
C GLY A 199 -11.24 -11.87 20.63
N LYS A 200 -11.36 -13.19 20.53
CA LYS A 200 -11.45 -13.91 19.26
C LYS A 200 -12.84 -13.72 18.66
N VAL A 201 -13.06 -12.66 17.88
CA VAL A 201 -14.36 -12.39 17.22
C VAL A 201 -14.13 -12.26 15.71
N GLY A 202 -15.02 -12.83 14.90
CA GLY A 202 -15.02 -12.66 13.44
C GLY A 202 -13.87 -13.34 12.71
N GLY A 203 -13.47 -14.55 13.12
CA GLY A 203 -12.40 -15.32 12.46
C GLY A 203 -10.98 -14.95 12.86
N ASN A 204 -10.79 -13.86 13.63
CA ASN A 204 -9.49 -13.47 14.16
C ASN A 204 -9.16 -14.27 15.43
N LYS A 205 -8.02 -14.99 15.41
CA LYS A 205 -7.58 -15.91 16.48
C LYS A 205 -6.79 -15.23 17.61
N TYR A 206 -6.50 -13.93 17.50
CA TYR A 206 -5.51 -13.25 18.33
C TYR A 206 -6.16 -12.31 19.35
N PRO A 207 -6.07 -12.61 20.66
CA PRO A 207 -6.42 -11.64 21.69
C PRO A 207 -5.57 -10.39 21.52
N ARG A 208 -6.20 -9.23 21.34
CA ARG A 208 -5.50 -7.97 21.03
C ARG A 208 -5.85 -6.88 22.01
N VAL A 209 -4.86 -6.04 22.28
CA VAL A 209 -4.92 -4.90 23.19
C VAL A 209 -4.79 -3.63 22.37
N GLU A 210 -5.68 -2.69 22.62
CA GLU A 210 -5.64 -1.39 21.96
C GLU A 210 -4.61 -0.45 22.60
N TYR A 211 -3.92 0.26 21.73
CA TYR A 211 -3.05 1.39 22.04
C TYR A 211 -3.55 2.61 21.30
N SER A 212 -3.75 3.73 21.99
CA SER A 212 -4.18 5.00 21.39
C SER A 212 -3.04 6.00 21.43
N GLY A 213 -2.85 6.72 20.33
CA GLY A 213 -1.86 7.78 20.21
C GLY A 213 -2.27 8.81 19.18
N THR A 214 -1.38 9.77 18.94
CA THR A 214 -1.51 10.78 17.89
C THR A 214 -0.35 10.61 16.93
N PHE A 215 -0.64 10.61 15.63
CA PHE A 215 0.32 10.55 14.54
C PHE A 215 -0.07 11.63 13.53
N GLU A 216 0.88 12.50 13.15
CA GLU A 216 0.63 13.66 12.27
C GLU A 216 -0.55 14.54 12.73
N GLY A 217 -0.71 14.72 14.05
CA GLY A 217 -1.81 15.49 14.63
C GLY A 217 -3.18 14.78 14.65
N LYS A 218 -3.28 13.57 14.07
CA LYS A 218 -4.52 12.78 14.05
C LYS A 218 -4.48 11.65 15.09
N LYS A 219 -5.62 11.43 15.74
CA LYS A 219 -5.77 10.31 16.67
C LYS A 219 -5.81 8.99 15.90
N MET A 220 -5.02 8.02 16.35
CA MET A 220 -5.00 6.67 15.81
C MET A 220 -5.07 5.63 16.92
N PHE A 221 -5.54 4.43 16.57
CA PHE A 221 -5.57 3.26 17.43
C PHE A 221 -4.82 2.11 16.76
N ILE A 222 -3.93 1.47 17.50
CA ILE A 222 -3.12 0.35 17.03
C ILE A 222 -3.36 -0.83 17.96
N TRP A 223 -3.63 -1.99 17.36
CA TRP A 223 -3.99 -3.21 18.06
C TRP A 223 -2.82 -4.18 18.09
N LEU A 224 -2.29 -4.41 19.29
CA LEU A 224 -1.15 -5.31 19.49
C LEU A 224 -1.58 -6.65 20.07
N SER A 225 -0.98 -7.74 19.59
CA SER A 225 -1.17 -9.09 20.12
C SER A 225 0.17 -9.78 20.41
N ASN A 226 0.11 -11.00 20.95
CA ASN A 226 1.26 -11.88 21.14
C ASN A 226 1.88 -12.22 19.77
N PRO A 227 3.20 -12.11 19.59
CA PRO A 227 3.87 -12.36 18.30
C PRO A 227 4.01 -13.84 17.92
N GLU A 228 3.43 -14.75 18.69
CA GLU A 228 3.54 -16.20 18.51
C GLU A 228 5.01 -16.68 18.55
N ASP A 229 5.53 -17.13 17.42
CA ASP A 229 6.85 -17.69 17.21
C ASP A 229 7.89 -16.66 16.72
N VAL A 230 7.55 -15.36 16.74
CA VAL A 230 8.43 -14.29 16.25
C VAL A 230 9.05 -13.50 17.41
N LEU A 231 10.38 -13.39 17.38
CA LEU A 231 11.16 -12.52 18.26
C LEU A 231 12.12 -11.68 17.41
N LEU A 232 11.90 -10.36 17.40
CA LEU A 232 12.72 -9.41 16.67
C LEU A 232 14.11 -9.28 17.29
N ASP A 233 15.13 -9.20 16.43
CA ASP A 233 16.48 -8.83 16.84
C ASP A 233 16.62 -7.30 16.85
N THR A 234 16.44 -6.70 18.03
CA THR A 234 16.50 -5.25 18.20
C THR A 234 17.89 -4.64 18.01
N LYS A 235 18.91 -5.47 17.77
CA LYS A 235 20.22 -4.98 17.29
C LYS A 235 20.14 -4.49 15.84
N PHE A 236 19.25 -5.07 15.03
CA PHE A 236 19.12 -4.76 13.62
C PHE A 236 17.86 -3.95 13.31
N THR A 237 16.74 -4.25 13.97
CA THR A 237 15.50 -3.51 13.74
C THR A 237 14.54 -3.57 14.93
N HIS A 238 13.81 -2.48 15.16
CA HIS A 238 12.72 -2.40 16.13
C HIS A 238 11.35 -2.68 15.50
N SER A 239 11.27 -2.83 14.18
CA SER A 239 10.00 -3.12 13.50
C SER A 239 10.21 -3.83 12.17
N LEU A 240 9.23 -4.65 11.81
CA LEU A 240 9.15 -5.32 10.52
C LEU A 240 7.69 -5.35 10.11
N SER A 241 7.33 -4.67 9.03
CA SER A 241 5.95 -4.70 8.54
C SER A 241 5.85 -4.94 7.03
N GLY A 242 4.74 -5.52 6.61
CA GLY A 242 4.43 -5.68 5.21
C GLY A 242 3.55 -4.54 4.72
N TYR A 243 2.51 -4.93 4.01
CA TYR A 243 1.49 -4.01 3.51
C TYR A 243 0.61 -3.49 4.67
N TRP A 244 0.15 -2.25 4.53
CA TRP A 244 -0.77 -1.60 5.47
C TRP A 244 -0.27 -1.50 6.92
N GLY A 245 1.05 -1.59 7.14
CA GLY A 245 1.67 -1.52 8.46
C GLY A 245 1.47 -2.77 9.34
N LEU A 246 0.87 -3.84 8.81
CA LEU A 246 0.72 -5.10 9.53
C LEU A 246 2.07 -5.83 9.63
N GLY A 247 2.37 -6.41 10.78
CA GLY A 247 3.66 -7.05 11.03
C GLY A 247 4.02 -7.09 12.51
N PHE A 248 5.25 -6.71 12.85
CA PHE A 248 5.82 -6.83 14.20
C PHE A 248 6.54 -5.56 14.63
N ILE A 249 6.47 -5.27 15.91
CA ILE A 249 7.16 -4.14 16.55
C ILE A 249 7.74 -4.58 17.90
N ALA A 250 8.91 -4.08 18.25
CA ALA A 250 9.55 -4.32 19.54
C ALA A 250 9.45 -3.08 20.43
N SER A 251 9.16 -3.27 21.72
CA SER A 251 9.30 -2.22 22.73
C SER A 251 10.77 -1.87 22.97
N PRO A 252 11.05 -0.71 23.60
CA PRO A 252 12.41 -0.38 24.04
C PRO A 252 13.06 -1.43 24.96
N SER A 253 12.24 -2.25 25.63
CA SER A 253 12.71 -3.38 26.45
C SER A 253 12.96 -4.67 25.65
N GLY A 254 12.84 -4.65 24.32
CA GLY A 254 13.02 -5.82 23.44
C GLY A 254 11.81 -6.77 23.37
N THR A 255 10.67 -6.42 23.98
CA THR A 255 9.47 -7.26 23.88
C THR A 255 8.82 -7.09 22.52
N THR A 256 8.73 -8.17 21.74
CA THR A 256 8.08 -8.17 20.42
C THR A 256 6.56 -8.29 20.56
N TYR A 257 5.83 -7.57 19.71
CA TYR A 257 4.39 -7.58 19.56
C TYR A 257 4.02 -7.72 18.09
N MET A 258 2.87 -8.33 17.81
CA MET A 258 2.28 -8.36 16.48
C MET A 258 1.28 -7.22 16.32
N ILE A 259 1.41 -6.44 15.24
CA ILE A 259 0.46 -5.41 14.82
C ILE A 259 -0.68 -6.09 14.07
N THR A 260 -1.85 -6.18 14.71
CA THR A 260 -3.04 -6.89 14.20
C THR A 260 -4.13 -5.97 13.68
N GLY A 261 -3.97 -4.65 13.86
CA GLY A 261 -4.88 -3.69 13.28
C GLY A 261 -4.47 -2.25 13.55
N ILE A 262 -4.93 -1.38 12.66
CA ILE A 262 -4.68 0.06 12.67
C ILE A 262 -6.02 0.73 12.34
N VAL A 263 -6.43 1.71 13.15
CA VAL A 263 -7.64 2.50 12.92
C VAL A 263 -7.29 3.97 13.02
N GLY A 264 -7.60 4.73 11.98
CA GLY A 264 -7.28 6.16 11.90
C GLY A 264 -7.94 6.80 10.69
N ASP A 265 -8.25 8.09 10.79
CA ASP A 265 -8.74 8.91 9.67
C ASP A 265 -9.91 8.31 8.85
N GLY A 266 -10.84 7.61 9.52
CA GLY A 266 -12.00 6.98 8.86
C GLY A 266 -11.72 5.61 8.23
N ALA A 267 -10.47 5.16 8.21
CA ALA A 267 -10.08 3.84 7.75
C ALA A 267 -9.77 2.88 8.91
N SER A 268 -9.97 1.59 8.66
CA SER A 268 -9.61 0.52 9.56
C SER A 268 -8.97 -0.64 8.80
N ILE A 269 -7.80 -1.05 9.22
CA ILE A 269 -7.04 -2.16 8.67
C ILE A 269 -6.97 -3.21 9.76
N PHE A 270 -7.35 -4.45 9.46
CA PHE A 270 -7.28 -5.55 10.42
C PHE A 270 -6.70 -6.80 9.79
N MET A 271 -5.82 -7.46 10.54
CA MET A 271 -5.39 -8.81 10.24
C MET A 271 -6.53 -9.78 10.51
N ASN A 272 -6.81 -10.67 9.56
CA ASN A 272 -7.79 -11.73 9.69
C ASN A 272 -7.13 -13.02 10.19
N TYR A 273 -5.96 -13.35 9.64
CA TYR A 273 -5.17 -14.51 10.02
C TYR A 273 -3.68 -14.29 9.71
N ILE A 274 -2.80 -15.01 10.42
CA ILE A 274 -1.41 -15.23 10.02
C ILE A 274 -1.14 -16.74 10.09
N GLU A 275 -0.50 -17.28 9.05
CA GLU A 275 -0.14 -18.69 8.98
C GLU A 275 1.27 -18.87 8.41
N ASN A 276 1.88 -20.02 8.71
CA ASN A 276 3.16 -20.39 8.11
C ASN A 276 2.99 -20.62 6.61
N ALA A 277 3.92 -20.08 5.83
CA ALA A 277 3.99 -20.25 4.40
C ALA A 277 5.40 -20.73 4.01
N ASN A 278 5.51 -21.32 2.83
CA ASN A 278 6.79 -21.60 2.20
C ASN A 278 6.65 -21.27 0.71
N VAL A 279 6.67 -19.97 0.41
CA VAL A 279 6.47 -19.44 -0.94
C VAL A 279 7.73 -18.75 -1.39
N SER A 280 8.08 -18.93 -2.66
CA SER A 280 9.17 -18.22 -3.31
C SER A 280 8.68 -17.49 -4.56
N PHE A 281 9.39 -16.44 -4.93
CA PHE A 281 9.21 -15.71 -6.17
C PHE A 281 10.58 -15.40 -6.77
N SER A 282 10.74 -15.66 -8.07
CA SER A 282 11.95 -15.32 -8.80
C SER A 282 11.68 -14.15 -9.74
N GLY A 283 12.47 -13.10 -9.62
CA GLY A 283 12.50 -12.00 -10.59
C GLY A 283 13.26 -12.34 -11.86
N LYS A 284 13.87 -13.54 -11.97
CA LYS A 284 14.63 -13.93 -13.17
C LYS A 284 13.73 -13.98 -14.41
N GLY A 285 14.25 -13.43 -15.50
CA GLY A 285 13.56 -13.39 -16.79
C GLY A 285 12.54 -12.25 -16.92
N TYR A 286 12.41 -11.38 -15.91
CA TYR A 286 11.71 -10.11 -16.07
C TYR A 286 12.68 -9.05 -16.60
N LYS A 287 12.20 -8.22 -17.51
CA LYS A 287 12.95 -7.13 -18.12
C LYS A 287 12.51 -5.80 -17.51
N PRO A 288 13.41 -4.87 -17.19
CA PRO A 288 13.02 -3.51 -16.83
C PRO A 288 12.01 -2.94 -17.83
N VAL A 289 10.93 -2.30 -17.37
CA VAL A 289 9.92 -1.69 -18.27
C VAL A 289 10.55 -0.70 -19.27
N GLY A 290 11.68 -0.06 -18.91
CA GLY A 290 12.46 0.78 -19.81
C GLY A 290 13.02 0.07 -21.05
N GLU A 291 13.04 -1.27 -21.09
CA GLU A 291 13.40 -2.05 -22.28
C GLU A 291 12.27 -2.14 -23.32
N MET A 292 11.00 -1.90 -22.95
CA MET A 292 9.87 -1.91 -23.90
C MET A 292 9.86 -0.71 -24.85
N THR A 293 10.44 0.43 -24.45
CA THR A 293 10.40 1.68 -25.23
C THR A 293 11.41 1.74 -26.37
N GLY A 294 12.07 0.62 -26.70
CA GLY A 294 12.95 0.49 -27.86
C GLY A 294 14.44 0.58 -27.53
N GLY A 295 15.08 -0.60 -27.45
CA GLY A 295 16.45 -0.84 -27.95
C GLY A 295 17.59 0.02 -27.39
N ASN A 296 17.86 -0.04 -26.08
CA ASN A 296 19.22 -0.02 -25.47
C ASN A 296 19.22 -0.10 -23.93
N ALA A 297 18.22 -0.73 -23.30
CA ALA A 297 18.11 -0.78 -21.84
C ALA A 297 18.72 -2.05 -21.18
N GLY A 298 19.45 -2.88 -21.94
CA GLY A 298 20.15 -4.07 -21.42
C GLY A 298 21.33 -3.78 -20.47
N ALA A 299 21.68 -2.51 -20.25
CA ALA A 299 22.78 -2.09 -19.36
C ALA A 299 22.29 -1.43 -18.04
N PHE A 300 21.02 -1.60 -17.66
CA PHE A 300 20.50 -1.18 -16.35
C PHE A 300 20.97 -2.05 -15.17
N SER A 301 21.61 -3.20 -15.44
CA SER A 301 21.75 -4.29 -14.47
C SER A 301 23.15 -4.55 -13.92
N GLN A 302 24.22 -3.87 -14.37
CA GLN A 302 25.60 -4.33 -14.05
C GLN A 302 26.66 -3.30 -13.67
N THR A 303 26.40 -2.01 -13.48
CA THR A 303 27.49 -1.07 -13.12
C THR A 303 27.28 -0.44 -11.74
N SER A 304 28.33 -0.51 -10.92
CA SER A 304 28.43 0.12 -9.59
C SER A 304 28.79 1.61 -9.66
N ASP A 305 29.03 2.14 -10.86
CA ASP A 305 29.42 3.52 -11.10
C ASP A 305 28.38 4.24 -11.97
N ILE A 306 27.88 5.36 -11.44
CA ILE A 306 26.81 6.22 -12.00
C ILE A 306 27.20 6.83 -13.36
N GLN A 307 28.50 6.92 -13.67
CA GLN A 307 29.00 7.55 -14.89
C GLN A 307 29.11 6.62 -16.10
N ASP A 308 29.01 5.30 -15.90
CA ASP A 308 29.07 4.29 -16.98
C ASP A 308 27.68 3.71 -17.31
N LEU A 309 26.61 4.33 -16.82
CA LEU A 309 25.25 3.93 -17.17
C LEU A 309 24.92 4.38 -18.62
N PRO A 310 24.21 3.56 -19.41
CA PRO A 310 23.63 3.97 -20.71
C PRO A 310 22.60 5.12 -20.58
N PHE A 311 22.37 5.61 -19.35
CA PHE A 311 21.54 6.76 -19.04
C PHE A 311 22.08 8.04 -19.70
N VAL A 312 23.41 8.18 -19.86
CA VAL A 312 23.98 9.35 -20.55
C VAL A 312 23.46 9.40 -21.99
N ASP A 313 23.45 8.30 -22.74
CA ASP A 313 22.93 8.30 -24.12
C ASP A 313 21.40 8.49 -24.22
N GLN A 314 20.64 8.08 -23.20
CA GLN A 314 19.16 8.19 -23.20
C GLN A 314 18.65 9.56 -22.74
N VAL A 315 19.29 10.21 -21.75
CA VAL A 315 19.00 11.61 -21.42
C VAL A 315 19.35 12.52 -22.59
N ASN A 316 20.30 12.08 -23.41
CA ASN A 316 20.75 12.78 -24.62
C ASN A 316 19.93 12.43 -25.87
N ASN A 317 18.81 11.72 -25.72
CA ASN A 317 17.84 11.47 -26.77
C ASN A 317 16.55 12.29 -26.54
N ALA A 318 16.24 13.17 -27.51
CA ALA A 318 15.08 14.06 -27.43
C ALA A 318 13.74 13.32 -27.27
N ASP A 319 13.55 12.17 -27.92
CA ASP A 319 12.30 11.40 -27.87
C ASP A 319 12.15 10.67 -26.54
N ALA A 320 13.24 10.10 -26.01
CA ALA A 320 13.24 9.46 -24.70
C ALA A 320 12.94 10.48 -23.58
N THR A 321 13.60 11.63 -23.64
CA THR A 321 13.35 12.76 -22.74
C THR A 321 11.91 13.27 -22.86
N ALA A 322 11.37 13.39 -24.08
CA ALA A 322 9.98 13.77 -24.29
C ALA A 322 8.99 12.81 -23.61
N ASN A 323 9.17 11.50 -23.82
CA ASN A 323 8.32 10.46 -23.25
C ASN A 323 8.34 10.45 -21.72
N TYR A 324 9.51 10.66 -21.11
CA TYR A 324 9.65 10.77 -19.65
C TYR A 324 8.80 11.93 -19.09
N TYR A 325 8.92 13.13 -19.67
CA TYR A 325 8.13 14.27 -19.21
C TYR A 325 6.64 14.09 -19.49
N ASP A 326 6.25 13.45 -20.59
CA ASP A 326 4.84 13.16 -20.90
C ASP A 326 4.22 12.22 -19.86
N MET A 327 4.96 11.22 -19.39
CA MET A 327 4.53 10.37 -18.29
C MET A 327 4.32 11.20 -17.01
N MET A 328 5.28 12.04 -16.63
CA MET A 328 5.18 12.89 -15.44
C MET A 328 4.01 13.87 -15.55
N ILE A 329 3.83 14.51 -16.70
CA ILE A 329 2.70 15.43 -16.98
C ILE A 329 1.37 14.68 -16.92
N SER A 330 1.31 13.43 -17.38
CA SER A 330 0.11 12.59 -17.27
C SER A 330 -0.28 12.33 -15.81
N LEU A 331 0.68 12.02 -14.94
CA LEU A 331 0.44 11.85 -13.49
C LEU A 331 -0.05 13.15 -12.85
N VAL A 332 0.54 14.29 -13.23
CA VAL A 332 0.10 15.61 -12.75
C VAL A 332 -1.32 15.94 -13.24
N ASN A 333 -1.68 15.60 -14.49
CA ASN A 333 -3.04 15.77 -14.99
C ASN A 333 -4.05 14.92 -14.22
N GLN A 334 -3.68 13.68 -13.85
CA GLN A 334 -4.53 12.83 -13.02
C GLN A 334 -4.76 13.47 -11.64
N SER A 335 -3.70 13.95 -10.98
CA SER A 335 -3.82 14.66 -9.69
C SER A 335 -4.72 15.89 -9.78
N ILE A 336 -4.65 16.67 -10.88
CA ILE A 336 -5.58 17.80 -11.12
C ILE A 336 -7.01 17.30 -11.18
N ALA A 337 -7.29 16.22 -11.92
CA ALA A 337 -8.63 15.66 -12.06
C ALA A 337 -9.19 15.17 -10.71
N GLU A 338 -8.36 14.53 -9.88
CA GLU A 338 -8.72 14.09 -8.53
C GLU A 338 -9.07 15.29 -7.63
N HIS A 339 -8.26 16.35 -7.64
CA HIS A 339 -8.57 17.55 -6.87
C HIS A 339 -9.80 18.30 -7.39
N GLN A 340 -10.05 18.26 -8.70
CA GLN A 340 -11.26 18.82 -9.31
C GLN A 340 -12.51 18.06 -8.84
N SER A 341 -12.41 16.73 -8.73
CA SER A 341 -13.46 15.88 -8.16
C SER A 341 -13.73 16.24 -6.69
N GLY A 342 -12.67 16.34 -5.87
CA GLY A 342 -12.79 16.76 -4.47
C GLY A 342 -13.37 18.17 -4.30
N LEU A 343 -13.01 19.11 -5.18
CA LEU A 343 -13.61 20.46 -5.21
C LEU A 343 -15.12 20.40 -5.47
N ASN A 344 -15.55 19.62 -6.46
CA ASN A 344 -16.97 19.48 -6.79
C ASN A 344 -17.76 18.88 -5.62
N GLU A 345 -17.18 17.93 -4.90
CA GLU A 345 -17.77 17.36 -3.69
C GLU A 345 -17.84 18.37 -2.54
N ALA A 346 -16.75 19.10 -2.27
CA ALA A 346 -16.71 20.15 -1.26
C ALA A 346 -17.74 21.25 -1.53
N GLN A 347 -17.95 21.62 -2.80
CA GLN A 347 -19.00 22.55 -3.23
C GLN A 347 -20.41 22.00 -2.95
N LYS A 348 -20.68 20.74 -3.26
CA LYS A 348 -21.98 20.09 -2.94
C LYS A 348 -22.26 20.10 -1.44
N ASN A 349 -21.21 19.96 -0.63
CA ASN A 349 -21.31 19.90 0.83
C ASN A 349 -21.23 21.26 1.52
N ASN A 350 -21.03 22.36 0.77
CA ASN A 350 -20.77 23.71 1.30
C ASN A 350 -19.59 23.77 2.30
N ASP A 351 -18.54 22.96 2.10
CA ASP A 351 -17.35 22.97 2.94
C ASP A 351 -16.35 24.04 2.46
N ALA A 352 -16.43 25.24 3.03
CA ALA A 352 -15.56 26.36 2.67
C ALA A 352 -14.06 26.08 2.85
N THR A 353 -13.68 25.26 3.83
CA THR A 353 -12.28 24.93 4.11
C THR A 353 -11.74 23.98 3.03
N ALA A 354 -12.49 22.93 2.71
CA ALA A 354 -12.12 21.99 1.64
C ALA A 354 -12.13 22.66 0.26
N ILE A 355 -13.09 23.55 -0.02
CA ILE A 355 -13.11 24.36 -1.25
C ILE A 355 -11.83 25.19 -1.36
N LYS A 356 -11.43 25.91 -0.30
CA LYS A 356 -10.20 26.72 -0.30
C LYS A 356 -8.97 25.85 -0.53
N ARG A 357 -8.87 24.72 0.16
CA ARG A 357 -7.76 23.77 0.03
C ARG A 357 -7.65 23.20 -1.39
N HIS A 358 -8.75 22.69 -1.95
CA HIS A 358 -8.72 22.12 -3.30
C HIS A 358 -8.42 23.16 -4.37
N ASN A 359 -8.94 24.38 -4.26
CA ASN A 359 -8.56 25.46 -5.18
C ASN A 359 -7.05 25.76 -5.11
N CYS A 360 -6.47 25.77 -3.90
CA CYS A 360 -5.02 25.92 -3.73
C CYS A 360 -4.25 24.77 -4.39
N LEU A 361 -4.63 23.52 -4.11
CA LEU A 361 -3.99 22.33 -4.66
C LEU A 361 -4.08 22.29 -6.20
N ILE A 362 -5.27 22.52 -6.78
CA ILE A 362 -5.45 22.59 -8.24
C ILE A 362 -4.55 23.64 -8.86
N THR A 363 -4.48 24.83 -8.25
CA THR A 363 -3.63 25.92 -8.76
C THR A 363 -2.16 25.52 -8.69
N CYS A 364 -1.73 24.92 -7.58
CA CYS A 364 -0.35 24.50 -7.41
C CYS A 364 0.04 23.38 -8.38
N THR A 365 -0.80 22.35 -8.52
CA THR A 365 -0.57 21.23 -9.45
C THR A 365 -0.57 21.70 -10.91
N LYS A 366 -1.39 22.70 -11.28
CA LYS A 366 -1.34 23.35 -12.60
C LYS A 366 -0.03 24.12 -12.84
N ASN A 367 0.47 24.82 -11.83
CA ASN A 367 1.76 25.50 -11.91
C ASN A 367 2.90 24.49 -12.09
N GLU A 368 2.83 23.35 -11.39
CA GLU A 368 3.81 22.26 -11.54
C GLU A 368 3.76 21.63 -12.93
N LYS A 369 2.57 21.40 -13.48
CA LYS A 369 2.40 20.98 -14.88
C LYS A 369 3.11 21.96 -15.83
N THR A 370 2.84 23.25 -15.66
CA THR A 370 3.40 24.30 -16.52
C THR A 370 4.93 24.36 -16.40
N ARG A 371 5.47 24.14 -15.19
CA ARG A 371 6.91 24.03 -14.98
C ARG A 371 7.48 22.82 -15.73
N LEU A 372 6.88 21.64 -15.58
CA LEU A 372 7.33 20.43 -16.26
C LEU A 372 7.28 20.56 -17.79
N GLU A 373 6.26 21.20 -18.34
CA GLU A 373 6.16 21.52 -19.78
C GLU A 373 7.33 22.41 -20.24
N LYS A 374 7.66 23.46 -19.48
CA LYS A 374 8.81 24.33 -19.78
C LYS A 374 10.14 23.59 -19.69
N VAL A 375 10.35 22.82 -18.63
CA VAL A 375 11.59 22.03 -18.46
C VAL A 375 11.71 21.01 -19.60
N LYS A 376 10.62 20.35 -20.00
CA LYS A 376 10.59 19.45 -21.16
C LYS A 376 11.08 20.14 -22.43
N GLU A 377 10.50 21.29 -22.75
CA GLU A 377 10.85 22.05 -23.96
C GLU A 377 12.32 22.49 -23.95
N GLU A 378 12.80 23.05 -22.83
CA GLU A 378 14.17 23.52 -22.70
C GLU A 378 15.18 22.37 -22.73
N HIS A 379 14.87 21.24 -22.08
CA HIS A 379 15.72 20.06 -22.06
C HIS A 379 15.87 19.46 -23.47
N ILE A 380 14.76 19.29 -24.20
CA ILE A 380 14.77 18.82 -25.61
C ILE A 380 15.57 19.79 -26.50
N LYS A 381 15.43 21.10 -26.27
CA LYS A 381 16.20 22.11 -27.02
C LYS A 381 17.70 21.99 -26.76
N ILE A 382 18.11 21.80 -25.50
CA ILE A 382 19.52 21.60 -25.13
C ILE A 382 20.08 20.35 -25.79
N ILE A 383 19.36 19.23 -25.75
CA ILE A 383 19.75 17.97 -26.40
C ILE A 383 19.99 18.19 -27.89
N ASN A 384 19.03 18.81 -28.59
CA ASN A 384 19.14 19.04 -30.03
C ASN A 384 20.24 20.05 -30.41
N GLN A 385 20.41 21.11 -29.62
CA GLN A 385 21.41 22.16 -29.87
C GLN A 385 22.84 21.65 -29.67
N TYR A 386 23.06 20.76 -28.70
CA TYR A 386 24.39 20.25 -28.32
C TYR A 386 24.52 18.74 -28.58
N LYS A 387 23.87 18.23 -29.63
CA LYS A 387 23.86 16.79 -29.97
C LYS A 387 25.23 16.16 -30.23
N ASN A 388 26.25 16.96 -30.53
CA ASN A 388 27.62 16.53 -30.84
C ASN A 388 28.66 17.07 -29.83
N ASP A 389 28.20 17.69 -28.74
CA ASP A 389 29.04 18.33 -27.72
C ASP A 389 28.51 17.95 -26.33
N ASP A 390 28.91 16.77 -25.89
CA ASP A 390 28.35 16.09 -24.72
C ASP A 390 28.63 16.88 -23.42
N GLU A 391 29.85 17.39 -23.26
CA GLU A 391 30.26 18.16 -22.08
C GLU A 391 29.39 19.42 -21.92
N LYS A 392 29.19 20.16 -23.01
CA LYS A 392 28.38 21.38 -22.99
C LYS A 392 26.89 21.09 -22.84
N ARG A 393 26.41 19.98 -23.40
CA ARG A 393 25.02 19.53 -23.23
C ARG A 393 24.74 19.24 -21.76
N ASP A 394 25.59 18.44 -21.11
CA ASP A 394 25.44 18.05 -19.71
C ASP A 394 25.54 19.27 -18.78
N GLU A 395 26.47 20.20 -19.04
CA GLU A 395 26.57 21.47 -18.31
C GLU A 395 25.24 22.24 -18.36
N LYS A 396 24.62 22.34 -19.54
CA LYS A 396 23.36 23.08 -19.73
C LYS A 396 22.16 22.37 -19.12
N ILE A 397 22.12 21.04 -19.18
CA ILE A 397 21.07 20.24 -18.51
C ILE A 397 21.17 20.43 -17.00
N ASN A 398 22.38 20.38 -16.43
CA ASN A 398 22.57 20.60 -14.99
C ASN A 398 22.12 22.00 -14.56
N GLN A 399 22.49 23.04 -15.32
CA GLN A 399 22.01 24.42 -15.08
C GLN A 399 20.47 24.52 -15.15
N LEU A 400 19.83 23.83 -16.11
CA LEU A 400 18.38 23.76 -16.21
C LEU A 400 17.76 23.10 -14.97
N MET A 401 18.34 21.99 -14.49
CA MET A 401 17.81 21.25 -13.34
C MET A 401 18.00 22.01 -12.02
N GLU A 402 19.11 22.72 -11.84
CA GLU A 402 19.35 23.56 -10.67
C GLU A 402 18.37 24.73 -10.59
N THR A 403 18.09 25.37 -11.73
CA THR A 403 17.27 26.59 -11.78
C THR A 403 15.77 26.31 -11.85
N GLN A 404 15.38 25.23 -12.54
CA GLN A 404 13.99 24.95 -12.87
C GLN A 404 13.56 23.51 -12.58
N GLY A 405 14.49 22.59 -12.28
CA GLY A 405 14.20 21.18 -12.08
C GLY A 405 13.46 20.85 -10.78
N MET A 406 13.64 21.68 -9.75
CA MET A 406 12.99 21.48 -8.45
C MET A 406 11.55 22.01 -8.43
N SER A 407 10.61 21.16 -7.99
CA SER A 407 9.24 21.58 -7.71
C SER A 407 9.23 22.59 -6.54
N LYS A 408 8.37 23.60 -6.61
CA LYS A 408 8.15 24.48 -5.46
C LYS A 408 7.15 23.83 -4.51
N PRO A 409 7.39 23.87 -3.17
CA PRO A 409 6.44 23.33 -2.22
C PRO A 409 5.11 24.08 -2.31
N CYS A 410 4.02 23.31 -2.33
CA CYS A 410 2.67 23.85 -2.28
C CYS A 410 2.26 24.07 -0.82
N ASN A 411 2.14 25.32 -0.39
CA ASN A 411 1.61 25.66 0.93
C ASN A 411 0.09 25.84 0.83
N CYS A 412 -0.61 24.70 0.89
CA CYS A 412 -2.05 24.55 0.98
C CYS A 412 -2.40 23.81 2.27
#